data_AF-A0A1B8AA23-F1
#
_entry.id   AF-A0A1B8AA23-F1
#
_cell.length_a   1.000
_cell.length_b   1.000
_cell.length_c   1.000
_cell.angle_alpha   90.00
_cell.angle_beta   90.00
_cell.angle_gamma   90.00
#
_symmetry.space_group_name_H-M   'P 1'
#
loop_
_entity.id
_entity.type
_entity.pdbx_description
1 polymer ?
#
loop_
_entity_poly.entity_id
_entity_poly.type
_entity_poly.pdbx_seq_one_letter_code
_entity_poly.pdbx_strand_id
1 'polypeptide(L)'
;MVDPRTGKVTEAMFAISKPFSIVVDGWGRRFFSESQPYGEAVRSMYERANEDAEAAAFWLVFDQRYRKRYPIGSLKTVWQIDQAIERGLLLHSDTIDGLAEQIGVPRHSLQATVSEWNTMCHQGIDKHFHRGEDRYQQFIGDPTVVPNPCMGPVKESPFYAIRIFPGDAGTRGGLRTDQHARVLRADGSVISGLFAGGNASVALLGTQGAGTTLAPAMTEGFVAVRYMRQLADGGGALLTD
;
A
#
# COMPACT_ATOMS: atom_id res chain seq x y z
N MET A 1 6.69 -3.10 -3.76
CA MET A 1 7.66 -4.21 -3.66
C MET A 1 8.47 -4.31 -4.94
N VAL A 2 9.56 -5.07 -4.96
CA VAL A 2 10.21 -5.43 -6.23
C VAL A 2 9.51 -6.66 -6.79
N ASP A 3 9.06 -6.59 -8.04
CA ASP A 3 8.48 -7.73 -8.73
C ASP A 3 9.55 -8.82 -8.91
N PRO A 4 9.35 -10.02 -8.35
CA PRO A 4 10.41 -11.02 -8.30
C PRO A 4 10.73 -11.67 -9.65
N ARG A 5 9.89 -11.48 -10.68
CA ARG A 5 10.16 -11.96 -12.04
C ARG A 5 10.96 -10.94 -12.85
N THR A 6 10.59 -9.68 -12.76
CA THR A 6 11.08 -8.60 -13.63
C THR A 6 12.14 -7.71 -12.98
N GLY A 7 12.26 -7.73 -11.65
CA GLY A 7 13.12 -6.81 -10.90
C GLY A 7 12.63 -5.37 -10.87
N LYS A 8 11.46 -5.07 -11.44
CA LYS A 8 10.88 -3.72 -11.47
C LYS A 8 10.01 -3.49 -10.23
N VAL A 9 9.84 -2.23 -9.82
CA VAL A 9 8.90 -1.89 -8.76
C VAL A 9 7.48 -2.19 -9.20
N THR A 10 6.70 -2.83 -8.32
CA THR A 10 5.28 -3.10 -8.49
C THR A 10 4.52 -2.80 -7.20
N GLU A 11 3.22 -2.56 -7.33
CA GLU A 11 2.31 -2.43 -6.19
C GLU A 11 2.27 -3.74 -5.40
N ALA A 12 2.10 -3.62 -4.08
CA ALA A 12 2.05 -4.76 -3.15
C ALA A 12 0.78 -4.77 -2.29
N MET A 13 -0.16 -3.86 -2.54
CA MET A 13 -1.35 -3.66 -1.70
C MET A 13 -2.11 -4.97 -1.56
N PHE A 14 -2.46 -5.59 -2.70
CA PHE A 14 -3.20 -6.84 -2.66
C PHE A 14 -2.39 -7.98 -2.08
N ALA A 15 -1.06 -7.94 -2.19
CA ALA A 15 -0.22 -9.00 -1.66
C ALA A 15 -0.18 -8.98 -0.12
N ILE A 16 0.08 -7.81 0.49
CA ILE A 16 0.22 -7.72 1.95
C ILE A 16 -1.08 -8.03 2.69
N SER A 17 -2.24 -7.79 2.06
CA SER A 17 -3.54 -7.91 2.71
C SER A 17 -4.10 -9.33 2.76
N LYS A 18 -3.50 -10.32 2.06
CA LYS A 18 -4.01 -11.71 2.00
C LYS A 18 -3.61 -12.54 3.22
N PRO A 19 -4.45 -13.51 3.64
CA PRO A 19 -4.15 -14.39 4.77
C PRO A 19 -2.94 -15.30 4.45
N PHE A 20 -2.41 -15.95 5.48
CA PHE A 20 -1.14 -16.72 5.42
C PHE A 20 0.09 -15.84 5.15
N SER A 21 -0.02 -14.55 5.44
CA SER A 21 1.09 -13.60 5.39
C SER A 21 1.02 -12.55 6.49
N ILE A 22 2.19 -12.02 6.85
CA ILE A 22 2.38 -10.90 7.77
C ILE A 22 3.49 -9.98 7.25
N VAL A 23 3.44 -8.71 7.63
CA VAL A 23 4.54 -7.78 7.38
C VAL A 23 5.31 -7.56 8.67
N VAL A 24 6.64 -7.70 8.59
CA VAL A 24 7.54 -7.46 9.71
C VAL A 24 8.55 -6.36 9.38
N ASP A 25 9.01 -5.67 10.41
CA ASP A 25 10.08 -4.67 10.35
C ASP A 25 11.49 -5.32 10.42
N GLY A 26 12.53 -4.49 10.48
CA GLY A 26 13.93 -4.94 10.57
C GLY A 26 14.27 -5.68 11.88
N TRP A 27 13.37 -5.65 12.85
CA TRP A 27 13.45 -6.44 14.07
C TRP A 27 12.61 -7.71 14.02
N GLY A 28 11.97 -8.03 12.89
CA GLY A 28 11.11 -9.20 12.75
C GLY A 28 9.78 -9.06 13.49
N ARG A 29 9.32 -7.82 13.75
CA ARG A 29 8.08 -7.53 14.50
C ARG A 29 7.02 -6.93 13.58
N ARG A 30 5.76 -7.30 13.82
CA ARG A 30 4.62 -6.60 13.21
C ARG A 30 4.46 -5.22 13.85
N PHE A 31 3.94 -4.26 13.08
CA PHE A 31 3.79 -2.87 13.53
C PHE A 31 2.52 -2.18 13.01
N PHE A 32 1.71 -2.85 12.18
CA PHE A 32 0.44 -2.34 11.66
C PHE A 32 -0.45 -3.48 11.14
N SER A 33 -1.70 -3.19 10.77
CA SER A 33 -2.57 -4.14 10.08
C SER A 33 -2.26 -4.16 8.58
N GLU A 34 -1.85 -5.31 8.06
CA GLU A 34 -1.51 -5.47 6.64
C GLU A 34 -2.73 -5.34 5.69
N SER A 35 -3.94 -5.31 6.24
CA SER A 35 -5.18 -5.13 5.48
C SER A 35 -5.71 -3.70 5.52
N GLN A 36 -5.11 -2.78 6.28
CA GLN A 36 -5.54 -1.38 6.35
C GLN A 36 -5.37 -0.65 4.99
N PRO A 37 -6.09 0.48 4.76
CA PRO A 37 -5.96 1.24 3.51
C PRO A 37 -4.51 1.57 3.17
N TYR A 38 -4.15 1.48 1.88
CA TYR A 38 -2.75 1.55 1.43
C TYR A 38 -2.00 2.82 1.86
N GLY A 39 -2.66 3.98 1.90
CA GLY A 39 -2.01 5.21 2.36
C GLY A 39 -1.75 5.19 3.88
N GLU A 40 -2.61 4.55 4.67
CA GLU A 40 -2.36 4.31 6.09
C GLU A 40 -1.23 3.29 6.28
N ALA A 41 -1.19 2.20 5.50
CA ALA A 41 -0.09 1.22 5.55
C ALA A 41 1.27 1.87 5.26
N VAL A 42 1.34 2.74 4.24
CA VAL A 42 2.55 3.50 3.91
C VAL A 42 2.89 4.51 5.00
N ARG A 43 1.89 5.18 5.61
CA ARG A 43 2.11 6.06 6.77
C ARG A 43 2.75 5.30 7.94
N SER A 44 2.20 4.14 8.31
CA SER A 44 2.78 3.31 9.37
C SER A 44 4.22 2.87 9.07
N MET A 45 4.55 2.59 7.80
CA MET A 45 5.93 2.32 7.39
C MET A 45 6.85 3.52 7.59
N TYR A 46 6.41 4.73 7.23
CA TYR A 46 7.20 5.95 7.45
C TYR A 46 7.33 6.29 8.94
N GLU A 47 6.27 6.15 9.73
CA GLU A 47 6.30 6.32 11.18
C GLU A 47 7.31 5.36 11.80
N ARG A 48 7.24 4.08 11.44
CA ARG A 48 8.18 3.06 11.93
C ARG A 48 9.64 3.37 11.54
N ALA A 49 9.85 3.83 10.30
CA ALA A 49 11.19 4.21 9.84
C ALA A 49 11.74 5.46 10.52
N ASN A 50 10.88 6.39 10.94
CA ASN A 50 11.27 7.60 11.67
C ASN A 50 11.57 7.32 13.15
N GLU A 51 10.93 6.30 13.74
CA GLU A 51 11.22 5.84 15.10
C GLU A 51 12.60 5.17 15.19
N ASP A 52 12.92 4.32 14.22
CA ASP A 52 14.11 3.49 14.25
C ASP A 52 14.58 3.13 12.83
N ALA A 53 15.79 3.59 12.49
CA ALA A 53 16.40 3.33 11.20
C ALA A 53 16.68 1.83 10.96
N GLU A 54 16.98 1.06 12.01
CA GLU A 54 17.17 -0.40 11.89
C GLU A 54 15.84 -1.10 11.63
N ALA A 55 14.72 -0.54 12.13
CA ALA A 55 13.38 -1.04 11.85
C ALA A 55 12.90 -0.74 10.42
N ALA A 56 13.54 0.18 9.68
CA ALA A 56 13.16 0.57 8.31
C ALA A 56 13.37 -0.53 7.23
N ALA A 57 13.43 -1.79 7.66
CA ALA A 57 13.44 -2.98 6.82
C ALA A 57 12.14 -3.79 6.88
N PHE A 58 11.17 -3.43 6.02
CA PHE A 58 9.90 -4.12 5.86
C PHE A 58 9.96 -5.34 4.93
N TRP A 59 9.49 -6.47 5.44
CA TRP A 59 9.42 -7.75 4.74
C TRP A 59 8.00 -8.30 4.80
N LEU A 60 7.45 -8.70 3.65
CA LEU A 60 6.26 -9.55 3.60
C LEU A 60 6.71 -11.00 3.77
N VAL A 61 6.34 -11.62 4.89
CA VAL A 61 6.63 -13.01 5.24
C VAL A 61 5.36 -13.84 5.02
N PHE A 62 5.48 -14.94 4.29
CA PHE A 62 4.34 -15.79 3.94
C PHE A 62 4.75 -17.24 3.76
N ASP A 63 3.77 -18.15 3.76
CA ASP A 63 4.02 -19.59 3.70
C ASP A 63 3.64 -20.22 2.35
N GLN A 64 3.83 -21.53 2.23
CA GLN A 64 3.58 -22.26 0.98
C GLN A 64 2.11 -22.16 0.51
N ARG A 65 1.14 -22.00 1.42
CA ARG A 65 -0.28 -21.87 1.07
C ARG A 65 -0.55 -20.52 0.42
N TYR A 66 0.01 -19.45 0.97
CA TYR A 66 -0.04 -18.14 0.33
C TYR A 66 0.47 -18.26 -1.11
N ARG A 67 1.68 -18.81 -1.27
CA ARG A 67 2.38 -18.93 -2.56
C ARG A 67 1.60 -19.74 -3.60
N LYS A 68 0.75 -20.68 -3.16
CA LYS A 68 -0.10 -21.49 -4.05
C LYS A 68 -1.41 -20.81 -4.42
N ARG A 69 -1.94 -19.94 -3.55
CA ARG A 69 -3.28 -19.35 -3.69
C ARG A 69 -3.28 -17.95 -4.26
N TYR A 70 -2.26 -17.16 -3.96
CA TYR A 70 -2.25 -15.73 -4.25
C TYR A 70 -1.03 -15.33 -5.11
N PRO A 71 -1.20 -14.33 -5.99
CA PRO A 71 -0.10 -13.82 -6.79
C PRO A 71 0.93 -13.09 -5.93
N ILE A 72 2.21 -13.23 -6.30
CA ILE A 72 3.31 -12.38 -5.83
C ILE A 72 3.94 -11.74 -7.06
N GLY A 73 3.64 -10.45 -7.26
CA GLY A 73 3.99 -9.74 -8.48
C GLY A 73 3.43 -10.48 -9.70
N SER A 74 4.28 -10.67 -10.71
CA SER A 74 3.92 -11.32 -11.97
C SER A 74 4.42 -12.76 -12.10
N LEU A 75 4.70 -13.46 -10.99
CA LEU A 75 5.03 -14.89 -10.97
C LEU A 75 3.80 -15.74 -11.31
N LYS A 76 3.99 -16.73 -12.20
CA LYS A 76 2.92 -17.64 -12.66
C LYS A 76 3.30 -19.12 -12.63
N THR A 77 4.57 -19.46 -12.81
CA THR A 77 5.03 -20.84 -12.93
C THR A 77 6.09 -21.18 -11.89
N VAL A 78 6.27 -22.47 -11.60
CA VAL A 78 7.31 -22.95 -10.66
C VAL A 78 8.71 -22.52 -11.12
N TRP A 79 9.01 -22.65 -12.41
CA TRP A 79 10.29 -22.20 -12.97
C TRP A 79 10.58 -20.70 -12.73
N GLN A 80 9.57 -19.83 -12.81
CA GLN A 80 9.75 -18.40 -12.52
C GLN A 80 10.03 -18.16 -11.04
N ILE A 81 9.50 -19.00 -10.16
CA ILE A 81 9.73 -18.93 -8.71
C ILE A 81 11.17 -19.32 -8.41
N ASP A 82 11.65 -20.42 -9.01
CA ASP A 82 13.04 -20.87 -8.85
C ASP A 82 14.01 -19.78 -9.34
N GLN A 83 13.73 -19.15 -10.48
CA GLN A 83 14.52 -18.02 -10.97
C GLN A 83 14.50 -16.80 -10.03
N ALA A 84 13.36 -16.49 -9.42
CA ALA A 84 13.27 -15.39 -8.47
C ALA A 84 14.10 -15.66 -7.22
N ILE A 85 14.13 -16.92 -6.78
CA ILE A 85 14.94 -17.41 -5.66
C ILE A 85 16.43 -17.32 -5.99
N GLU A 86 16.85 -17.85 -7.14
CA GLU A 86 18.25 -17.79 -7.60
C GLU A 86 18.77 -16.36 -7.72
N ARG A 87 17.89 -15.41 -8.07
CA ARG A 87 18.23 -13.98 -8.17
C ARG A 87 18.19 -13.25 -6.81
N GLY A 88 17.77 -13.90 -5.74
CA GLY A 88 17.60 -13.28 -4.41
C GLY A 88 16.46 -12.27 -4.33
N LEU A 89 15.54 -12.27 -5.31
CA LEU A 89 14.36 -11.38 -5.30
C LEU A 89 13.20 -11.98 -4.52
N LEU A 90 13.24 -13.29 -4.26
CA LEU A 90 12.35 -14.01 -3.37
C LEU A 90 13.21 -14.89 -2.46
N LEU A 91 13.20 -14.62 -1.17
CA LEU A 91 13.95 -15.42 -0.20
C LEU A 91 13.07 -16.55 0.32
N HIS A 92 13.66 -17.71 0.62
CA HIS A 92 12.92 -18.83 1.19
C HIS A 92 13.75 -19.68 2.12
N SER A 93 13.08 -20.32 3.07
CA SER A 93 13.68 -21.32 3.94
C SER A 93 12.64 -22.33 4.41
N ASP A 94 13.06 -23.54 4.73
CA ASP A 94 12.18 -24.55 5.33
C ASP A 94 11.84 -24.24 6.80
N THR A 95 12.55 -23.30 7.43
CA THR A 95 12.32 -22.88 8.81
C THR A 95 12.22 -21.37 8.93
N ILE A 96 11.49 -20.89 9.94
CA ILE A 96 11.42 -19.46 10.26
C ILE A 96 12.80 -18.92 10.64
N ASP A 97 13.62 -19.70 11.35
CA ASP A 97 14.96 -19.30 11.76
C ASP A 97 15.89 -19.09 10.57
N GLY A 98 15.85 -20.01 9.59
CA GLY A 98 16.62 -19.86 8.36
C GLY A 98 16.12 -18.71 7.50
N LEU A 99 14.82 -18.42 7.52
CA LEU A 99 14.27 -17.24 6.84
C LEU A 99 14.74 -15.95 7.53
N ALA A 100 14.71 -15.91 8.87
CA ALA A 100 15.16 -14.76 9.66
C ALA A 100 16.62 -14.39 9.37
N GLU A 101 17.48 -15.40 9.27
CA GLU A 101 18.89 -15.22 8.89
C GLU A 101 19.03 -14.61 7.49
N GLN A 102 18.27 -15.09 6.50
CA GLN A 102 18.33 -14.56 5.13
C GLN A 102 17.85 -13.11 5.03
N ILE A 103 16.82 -12.73 5.78
CA ILE A 103 16.28 -11.36 5.77
C ILE A 103 16.99 -10.41 6.74
N GLY A 104 17.93 -10.92 7.53
CA GLY A 104 18.76 -10.13 8.46
C GLY A 104 18.03 -9.66 9.72
N VAL A 105 17.03 -10.39 10.21
CA VAL A 105 16.30 -10.03 11.45
C VAL A 105 16.65 -11.00 12.60
N PRO A 106 16.47 -10.63 13.87
CA PRO A 106 16.74 -11.54 14.98
C PRO A 106 15.82 -12.76 14.95
N ARG A 107 16.42 -13.96 14.91
CA ARG A 107 15.72 -15.26 14.84
C ARG A 107 14.59 -15.38 15.88
N HIS A 108 14.91 -15.17 17.15
CA HIS A 108 13.95 -15.25 18.24
C HIS A 108 12.78 -14.26 18.08
N SER A 109 13.04 -13.07 17.54
CA SER A 109 12.01 -12.04 17.37
C SER A 109 11.01 -12.45 16.29
N LEU A 110 11.49 -12.89 15.11
CA LEU A 110 10.60 -13.36 14.05
C LEU A 110 9.82 -14.60 14.47
N GLN A 111 10.47 -15.54 15.16
CA GLN A 111 9.83 -16.75 15.66
C GLN A 111 8.70 -16.42 16.65
N ALA A 112 8.96 -15.52 17.61
CA ALA A 112 7.94 -15.06 18.54
C ALA A 112 6.76 -14.39 17.82
N THR A 113 7.03 -13.51 16.85
CA THR A 113 6.00 -12.85 16.04
C THR A 113 5.13 -13.85 15.28
N VAL A 114 5.74 -14.84 14.61
CA VAL A 114 5.02 -15.87 13.84
C VAL A 114 4.21 -16.77 14.77
N SER A 115 4.77 -17.19 15.90
CA SER A 115 4.07 -17.99 16.90
C SER A 115 2.84 -17.26 17.45
N GLU A 116 2.99 -15.99 17.83
CA GLU A 116 1.88 -15.18 18.35
C GLU A 116 0.80 -14.94 17.28
N TRP A 117 1.20 -14.61 16.05
CA TRP A 117 0.27 -14.48 14.92
C TRP A 117 -0.54 -15.76 14.70
N ASN A 118 0.13 -16.91 14.71
CA ASN A 118 -0.52 -18.20 14.52
C ASN A 118 -1.54 -18.49 15.63
N THR A 119 -1.23 -18.14 16.88
CA THR A 119 -2.18 -18.23 17.99
C THR A 119 -3.41 -17.36 17.76
N MET A 120 -3.22 -16.10 17.35
CA MET A 120 -4.33 -15.16 17.08
C MET A 120 -5.22 -15.63 15.92
N CYS A 121 -4.63 -16.25 14.89
CA CYS A 121 -5.36 -16.79 13.75
C CYS A 121 -6.38 -17.88 14.13
N HIS A 122 -6.17 -18.64 15.22
CA HIS A 122 -7.14 -19.63 15.67
C HIS A 122 -8.47 -19.01 16.11
N GLN A 123 -8.43 -17.80 16.66
CA GLN A 123 -9.63 -17.05 17.08
C GLN A 123 -10.10 -16.07 15.99
N GLY A 124 -9.24 -15.74 15.02
CA GLY A 124 -9.48 -14.73 14.00
C GLY A 124 -9.51 -13.30 14.54
N ILE A 125 -8.85 -13.08 15.68
CA ILE A 125 -8.80 -11.77 16.35
C ILE A 125 -7.33 -11.36 16.44
N ASP A 126 -6.96 -10.30 15.73
CA ASP A 126 -5.65 -9.67 15.84
C ASP A 126 -5.67 -8.64 16.97
N LYS A 127 -5.30 -9.07 18.16
CA LYS A 127 -5.37 -8.24 19.38
C LYS A 127 -4.47 -6.99 19.37
N HIS A 128 -3.50 -6.94 18.45
CA HIS A 128 -2.50 -5.87 18.40
C HIS A 128 -2.86 -4.79 17.41
N PHE A 129 -3.31 -5.17 16.23
CA PHE A 129 -3.54 -4.23 15.12
C PHE A 129 -4.92 -4.33 14.49
N HIS A 130 -5.83 -5.14 15.05
CA HIS A 130 -7.23 -5.20 14.64
C HIS A 130 -7.43 -5.56 13.15
N ARG A 131 -6.52 -6.40 12.60
CA ARG A 131 -6.59 -6.85 11.21
C ARG A 131 -7.86 -7.63 10.90
N GLY A 132 -8.59 -7.18 9.88
CA GLY A 132 -9.83 -7.80 9.43
C GLY A 132 -11.06 -7.49 10.29
N GLU A 133 -11.01 -6.51 11.20
CA GLU A 133 -12.17 -6.13 12.02
C GLU A 133 -13.20 -5.27 11.28
N ASP A 134 -12.78 -4.52 10.26
CA ASP A 134 -13.68 -3.69 9.45
C ASP A 134 -14.01 -4.28 8.07
N ARG A 135 -15.11 -3.77 7.48
CA ARG A 135 -15.65 -4.26 6.21
C ARG A 135 -14.73 -4.04 5.02
N TYR A 136 -13.91 -2.98 5.03
CA TYR A 136 -12.97 -2.72 3.94
C TYR A 136 -11.87 -3.78 3.94
N GLN A 137 -11.29 -4.06 5.12
CA GLN A 137 -10.27 -5.10 5.26
C GLN A 137 -10.81 -6.47 4.85
N GLN A 138 -12.00 -6.84 5.35
CA GLN A 138 -12.65 -8.11 5.03
C GLN A 138 -12.95 -8.26 3.53
N PHE A 139 -13.31 -7.17 2.85
CA PHE A 139 -13.53 -7.17 1.40
C PHE A 139 -12.26 -7.48 0.61
N ILE A 140 -11.10 -6.99 1.06
CA ILE A 140 -9.81 -7.25 0.41
C ILE A 140 -9.24 -8.63 0.79
N GLY A 141 -9.71 -9.24 1.89
CA GLY A 141 -9.30 -10.57 2.34
C GLY A 141 -9.66 -11.72 1.38
N ASP A 142 -9.58 -12.94 1.89
CA ASP A 142 -10.09 -14.15 1.21
C ASP A 142 -11.30 -14.69 2.00
N PRO A 143 -12.53 -14.60 1.46
CA PRO A 143 -13.74 -15.04 2.16
C PRO A 143 -13.79 -16.56 2.40
N THR A 144 -12.91 -17.35 1.76
CA THR A 144 -12.80 -18.79 2.01
C THR A 144 -11.98 -19.10 3.27
N VAL A 145 -11.31 -18.11 3.85
CA VAL A 145 -10.55 -18.23 5.09
C VAL A 145 -11.40 -17.76 6.25
N VAL A 146 -11.63 -18.66 7.20
CA VAL A 146 -12.45 -18.44 8.40
C VAL A 146 -11.61 -18.69 9.66
N PRO A 147 -11.93 -18.05 10.80
CA PRO A 147 -13.08 -17.18 11.04
C PRO A 147 -12.91 -15.73 10.57
N ASN A 148 -11.71 -15.32 10.15
CA ASN A 148 -11.43 -13.98 9.65
C ASN A 148 -10.75 -14.05 8.27
N PRO A 149 -11.30 -13.43 7.22
CA PRO A 149 -10.80 -13.54 5.84
C PRO A 149 -9.41 -12.92 5.63
N CYS A 150 -8.95 -12.09 6.55
CA CYS A 150 -7.63 -11.47 6.51
C CYS A 150 -6.58 -12.27 7.29
N MET A 151 -6.98 -13.23 8.12
CA MET A 151 -6.09 -13.92 9.05
C MET A 151 -5.94 -15.40 8.68
N GLY A 152 -4.72 -15.79 8.35
CA GLY A 152 -4.35 -17.19 8.17
C GLY A 152 -2.96 -17.42 8.78
N PRO A 153 -2.74 -18.56 9.46
CA PRO A 153 -1.46 -18.81 10.11
C PRO A 153 -0.34 -18.89 9.07
N VAL A 154 0.89 -18.52 9.43
CA VAL A 154 2.12 -18.75 8.66
C VAL A 154 2.79 -19.97 9.29
N LYS A 155 2.58 -21.16 8.73
CA LYS A 155 3.06 -22.41 9.36
C LYS A 155 3.45 -23.54 8.41
N GLU A 156 3.12 -23.45 7.12
CA GLU A 156 3.45 -24.51 6.15
C GLU A 156 4.71 -24.18 5.36
N SER A 157 5.78 -24.91 5.64
CA SER A 157 7.05 -24.77 4.94
C SER A 157 6.93 -25.14 3.44
N PRO A 158 7.80 -24.60 2.57
CA PRO A 158 8.78 -23.55 2.84
C PRO A 158 8.10 -22.20 3.13
N PHE A 159 8.80 -21.39 3.92
CA PHE A 159 8.48 -20.00 4.21
C PHE A 159 9.21 -19.09 3.24
N TYR A 160 8.61 -17.96 2.93
CA TYR A 160 9.10 -17.01 1.95
C TYR A 160 9.13 -15.60 2.53
N ALA A 161 10.05 -14.78 2.03
CA ALA A 161 10.07 -13.35 2.30
C ALA A 161 10.34 -12.56 1.03
N ILE A 162 9.65 -11.43 0.89
CA ILE A 162 9.92 -10.45 -0.16
C ILE A 162 9.97 -9.04 0.44
N ARG A 163 10.95 -8.25 0.01
CA ARG A 163 11.13 -6.89 0.49
C ARG A 163 10.01 -6.00 -0.02
N ILE A 164 9.39 -5.25 0.87
CA ILE A 164 8.41 -4.21 0.53
C ILE A 164 8.93 -2.84 0.95
N PHE A 165 8.42 -1.81 0.28
CA PHE A 165 8.91 -0.44 0.45
C PHE A 165 7.70 0.48 0.58
N PRO A 166 7.78 1.53 1.42
CA PRO A 166 6.82 2.60 1.35
C PRO A 166 6.92 3.24 -0.03
N GLY A 167 5.77 3.40 -0.69
CA GLY A 167 5.70 4.01 -2.01
C GLY A 167 4.42 4.83 -2.13
N ASP A 168 4.39 5.73 -3.10
CA ASP A 168 3.23 6.56 -3.38
C ASP A 168 2.66 6.27 -4.78
N ALA A 169 1.39 6.66 -4.97
CA ALA A 169 0.70 6.61 -6.25
C ALA A 169 0.55 8.03 -6.85
N GLY A 170 1.49 8.93 -6.52
CA GLY A 170 1.45 10.35 -6.82
C GLY A 170 1.29 11.23 -5.59
N THR A 171 1.82 12.45 -5.69
CA THR A 171 1.77 13.47 -4.64
C THR A 171 0.40 14.16 -4.58
N ARG A 172 0.05 14.66 -3.39
CA ARG A 172 -1.20 15.41 -3.12
C ARG A 172 -1.02 16.92 -2.93
N GLY A 173 0.23 17.39 -3.00
CA GLY A 173 0.53 18.82 -3.01
C GLY A 173 0.48 19.37 -4.44
N GLY A 174 0.42 20.68 -4.56
CA GLY A 174 0.39 21.35 -5.87
C GLY A 174 -0.02 22.80 -5.75
N LEU A 175 -0.42 23.38 -6.88
CA LEU A 175 -0.92 24.75 -6.96
C LEU A 175 -2.27 24.86 -6.25
N ARG A 176 -2.48 25.95 -5.50
CA ARG A 176 -3.80 26.26 -4.95
C ARG A 176 -4.71 26.72 -6.08
N THR A 177 -5.92 26.18 -6.11
CA THR A 177 -6.93 26.54 -7.11
C THR A 177 -8.25 26.91 -6.46
N ASP A 178 -9.05 27.71 -7.15
CA ASP A 178 -10.45 27.93 -6.77
C ASP A 178 -11.40 26.89 -7.38
N GLN A 179 -12.70 27.09 -7.17
CA GLN A 179 -13.79 26.26 -7.70
C GLN A 179 -13.87 26.21 -9.24
N HIS A 180 -13.09 27.02 -9.95
CA HIS A 180 -13.00 27.04 -11.41
C HIS A 180 -11.66 26.47 -11.90
N ALA A 181 -10.89 25.82 -11.01
CA ALA A 181 -9.55 25.29 -11.26
C ALA A 181 -8.53 26.37 -11.70
N ARG A 182 -8.78 27.65 -11.40
CA ARG A 182 -7.85 28.75 -11.68
C ARG A 182 -6.79 28.81 -10.59
N VAL A 183 -5.52 29.01 -10.96
CA VAL A 183 -4.43 29.05 -10.00
C VAL A 183 -4.43 30.35 -9.21
N LEU A 184 -4.20 30.22 -7.90
CA LEU A 184 -4.16 31.33 -6.94
C LEU A 184 -2.72 31.70 -6.55
N ARG A 185 -2.47 32.99 -6.38
CA ARG A 185 -1.29 33.52 -5.70
C ARG A 185 -1.39 33.33 -4.19
N ALA A 186 -0.31 33.64 -3.48
CA ALA A 186 -0.26 33.58 -2.02
C ALA A 186 -1.29 34.50 -1.33
N ASP A 187 -1.62 35.64 -1.95
CA ASP A 187 -2.64 36.59 -1.47
C ASP A 187 -4.08 36.17 -1.82
N GLY A 188 -4.27 35.02 -2.47
CA GLY A 188 -5.58 34.52 -2.91
C GLY A 188 -6.04 35.09 -4.26
N SER A 189 -5.31 36.03 -4.87
CA SER A 189 -5.66 36.56 -6.20
C SER A 189 -5.42 35.53 -7.30
N VAL A 190 -6.25 35.57 -8.34
CA VAL A 190 -6.15 34.66 -9.49
C VAL A 190 -4.97 35.04 -10.40
N ILE A 191 -4.22 34.04 -10.86
CA ILE A 191 -3.26 34.17 -11.95
C ILE A 191 -4.01 33.99 -13.27
N SER A 192 -4.17 35.09 -14.01
CA SER A 192 -4.91 35.09 -15.28
C SER A 192 -4.32 34.10 -16.28
N GLY A 193 -5.19 33.30 -16.90
CA GLY A 193 -4.82 32.31 -17.92
C GLY A 193 -4.18 31.02 -17.39
N LEU A 194 -3.98 30.86 -16.08
CA LEU A 194 -3.34 29.69 -15.50
C LEU A 194 -4.35 28.81 -14.73
N PHE A 195 -4.38 27.52 -15.07
CA PHE A 195 -5.26 26.52 -14.49
C PHE A 195 -4.45 25.29 -14.07
N ALA A 196 -4.92 24.57 -13.04
CA ALA A 196 -4.31 23.34 -12.57
C ALA A 196 -5.39 22.36 -12.07
N GLY A 197 -5.12 21.07 -12.17
CA GLY A 197 -6.00 20.01 -11.71
C GLY A 197 -5.25 18.69 -11.52
N GLY A 198 -5.89 17.75 -10.83
CA GLY A 198 -5.29 16.48 -10.45
C GLY A 198 -4.04 16.66 -9.58
N ASN A 199 -2.99 15.89 -9.85
CA ASN A 199 -1.76 15.96 -9.03
C ASN A 199 -0.92 17.23 -9.27
N ALA A 200 -1.35 18.14 -10.15
CA ALA A 200 -0.74 19.47 -10.30
C ALA A 200 -1.34 20.52 -9.35
N SER A 201 -2.52 20.26 -8.79
CA SER A 201 -3.17 21.08 -7.78
C SER A 201 -3.11 20.42 -6.39
N VAL A 202 -3.41 21.20 -5.35
CA VAL A 202 -3.67 20.62 -4.04
C VAL A 202 -4.85 19.65 -4.16
N ALA A 203 -4.70 18.42 -3.65
CA ALA A 203 -5.74 17.41 -3.75
C ALA A 203 -7.07 17.90 -3.15
N LEU A 204 -8.13 17.88 -3.96
CA LEU A 204 -9.46 18.33 -3.56
C LEU A 204 -10.07 17.49 -2.44
N LEU A 205 -9.89 16.17 -2.52
CA LEU A 205 -10.40 15.23 -1.54
C LEU A 205 -9.29 14.87 -0.54
N GLY A 206 -9.57 15.10 0.76
CA GLY A 206 -8.71 14.65 1.86
C GLY A 206 -8.82 13.14 2.14
N THR A 207 -9.80 12.46 1.54
CA THR A 207 -10.08 11.04 1.77
C THR A 207 -9.17 10.13 0.96
N GLN A 208 -8.90 8.94 1.49
CA GLN A 208 -8.21 7.87 0.77
C GLN A 208 -9.24 6.92 0.17
N GLY A 209 -9.02 6.46 -1.07
CA GLY A 209 -9.91 5.51 -1.71
C GLY A 209 -9.58 5.26 -3.17
N ALA A 210 -10.20 4.25 -3.77
CA ALA A 210 -10.11 4.04 -5.21
C ALA A 210 -10.79 5.22 -5.95
N GLY A 211 -10.11 5.77 -6.95
CA GLY A 211 -10.67 6.82 -7.81
C GLY A 211 -10.60 8.25 -7.24
N THR A 212 -10.14 8.45 -6.00
CA THR A 212 -10.09 9.80 -5.38
C THR A 212 -9.05 10.74 -6.00
N THR A 213 -8.19 10.23 -6.88
CA THR A 213 -7.27 11.06 -7.70
C THR A 213 -7.84 11.34 -9.09
N LEU A 214 -8.33 10.32 -9.79
CA LEU A 214 -8.78 10.45 -11.18
C LEU A 214 -10.08 11.23 -11.30
N ALA A 215 -11.05 10.99 -10.39
CA ALA A 215 -12.33 11.68 -10.45
C ALA A 215 -12.18 13.20 -10.27
N PRO A 216 -11.46 13.72 -9.24
CA PRO A 216 -11.18 15.15 -9.15
C PRO A 216 -10.44 15.69 -10.35
N ALA A 217 -9.40 15.00 -10.85
CA ALA A 217 -8.64 15.46 -12.01
C ALA A 217 -9.53 15.64 -13.26
N MET A 218 -10.44 14.68 -13.52
CA MET A 218 -11.40 14.78 -14.62
C MET A 218 -12.40 15.93 -14.40
N THR A 219 -12.91 16.08 -13.18
CA THR A 219 -13.86 17.14 -12.84
C THR A 219 -13.24 18.53 -12.94
N GLU A 220 -12.05 18.72 -12.37
CA GLU A 220 -11.31 19.99 -12.42
C GLU A 220 -10.96 20.35 -13.87
N GLY A 221 -10.51 19.38 -14.67
CA GLY A 221 -10.26 19.58 -16.10
C GLY A 221 -11.53 20.01 -16.86
N PHE A 222 -12.66 19.37 -16.59
CA PHE A 222 -13.95 19.75 -17.18
C PHE A 222 -14.37 21.17 -16.78
N VAL A 223 -14.26 21.51 -15.50
CA VAL A 223 -14.63 22.82 -14.95
C VAL A 223 -13.74 23.91 -15.52
N ALA A 224 -12.43 23.68 -15.61
CA ALA A 224 -11.48 24.62 -16.20
C ALA A 224 -11.86 24.98 -17.64
N VAL A 225 -12.12 23.96 -18.48
CA VAL A 225 -12.49 24.16 -19.89
C VAL A 225 -13.84 24.86 -20.01
N ARG A 226 -14.82 24.52 -19.17
CA ARG A 226 -16.11 25.20 -19.15
C ARG A 226 -15.97 26.69 -18.82
N TYR A 227 -15.11 27.03 -17.87
CA TYR A 227 -14.81 28.41 -17.51
C TYR A 227 -14.08 29.15 -18.65
N MET A 228 -13.08 28.53 -19.28
CA MET A 228 -12.37 29.11 -20.42
C MET A 228 -13.31 29.43 -21.59
N ARG A 229 -14.28 28.55 -21.88
CA ARG A 229 -15.27 28.79 -22.93
C ARG A 229 -16.15 30.00 -22.64
N GLN A 230 -16.61 30.17 -21.40
CA GLN A 230 -17.40 31.34 -21.00
C GLN A 230 -16.62 32.66 -21.18
N LEU A 231 -15.30 32.65 -20.92
CA LEU A 231 -14.44 33.80 -21.20
C LEU A 231 -14.34 34.09 -22.71
N ALA A 232 -14.20 33.04 -23.53
CA ALA A 232 -14.05 33.18 -24.98
C ALA A 232 -15.35 33.65 -25.67
N ASP A 233 -16.52 33.23 -25.18
CA ASP A 233 -17.82 33.51 -25.76
C ASP A 233 -18.36 34.94 -25.45
N GLY A 234 -17.57 35.82 -24.81
CA GLY A 234 -17.87 37.25 -24.67
C GLY A 234 -18.55 37.69 -23.37
N GLY A 235 -18.48 36.90 -22.29
CA GLY A 235 -19.08 37.23 -21.00
C GLY A 235 -18.28 38.24 -20.17
N GLY A 236 -18.41 39.53 -20.47
CA GLY A 236 -17.96 40.65 -19.62
C GLY A 236 -18.73 40.81 -18.29
N ALA A 237 -19.50 39.81 -17.86
CA ALA A 237 -20.14 39.77 -16.55
C ALA A 237 -19.60 38.56 -15.80
N LEU A 238 -18.51 38.79 -15.06
CA LEU A 238 -18.03 37.90 -14.02
C LEU A 238 -19.20 37.59 -13.08
N LEU A 239 -19.50 36.31 -12.86
CA LEU A 239 -20.31 35.91 -11.72
C LEU A 239 -19.62 36.45 -10.48
N THR A 240 -20.26 37.44 -9.87
CA THR A 240 -19.92 38.04 -8.58
C THR A 240 -20.00 36.98 -7.49
N ASP A 241 -18.93 36.96 -6.68
CA ASP A 241 -18.71 36.35 -5.35
C ASP A 241 -19.10 34.88 -5.14
#